data_AF-A0A966W179-F1
#
_entry.id   AF-A0A966W179-F1
#
_cell.length_a   1.000
_cell.length_b   1.000
_cell.length_c   1.000
_cell.angle_alpha   90.00
_cell.angle_beta   90.00
_cell.angle_gamma   90.00
#
_symmetry.space_group_name_H-M   'P 1'
#
loop_
_entity.id
_entity.type
_entity.pdbx_description
1 polymer ?
#
loop_
_entity_poly.entity_id
_entity_poly.type
_entity_poly.pdbx_seq_one_letter_code
_entity_poly.pdbx_strand_id
1 'polypeptide(L)'
;MKQFRVKDGSFLALFESPEKYKLSVIEPMLRQFPQRRFILVGDSGERDPEAYGVLARKHPEQIQRILIRNVTGEGPTAPRYQAALKDVPAEKWRIFEMPEEIRDAVK
;
A
#
# COMPACT_ATOMS: atom_id res chain seq x y z
N MET A 1 -13.49 24.03 24.50
CA MET A 1 -12.83 22.89 23.81
C MET A 1 -13.92 22.01 23.21
N LYS A 2 -14.05 22.00 21.88
CA LYS A 2 -14.97 21.09 21.16
C LYS A 2 -14.15 20.25 20.20
N GLN A 3 -14.36 18.94 20.31
CA GLN A 3 -13.64 17.88 19.64
C GLN A 3 -13.81 17.96 18.12
N PHE A 4 -12.71 17.80 17.39
CA PHE A 4 -12.73 17.56 15.95
C PHE A 4 -13.36 16.18 15.69
N ARG A 5 -14.45 16.17 14.93
CA ARG A 5 -15.12 14.94 14.50
C ARG A 5 -14.93 14.80 12.99
N VAL A 6 -13.87 14.12 12.58
CA VAL A 6 -13.66 13.78 11.17
C VAL A 6 -14.43 12.51 10.87
N LYS A 7 -15.64 12.67 10.34
CA LYS A 7 -16.36 11.63 9.62
C LYS A 7 -17.05 12.30 8.46
N ASP A 8 -16.49 12.15 7.26
CA ASP A 8 -17.26 12.35 6.04
C ASP A 8 -16.90 11.25 5.04
N GLY A 9 -17.92 10.46 4.70
CA GLY A 9 -17.88 9.34 3.77
C GLY A 9 -17.66 9.73 2.30
N SER A 10 -17.12 10.91 2.05
CA SER A 10 -16.69 11.40 0.74
C SER A 10 -15.29 10.90 0.36
N PHE A 11 -14.48 10.44 1.33
CA PHE A 11 -13.19 9.82 1.01
C PHE A 11 -13.37 8.57 0.15
N LEU A 12 -14.32 7.68 0.48
CA LEU A 12 -14.53 6.40 -0.21
C LEU A 12 -15.06 6.52 -1.65
N ALA A 13 -15.71 7.64 -2.00
CA ALA A 13 -16.27 7.85 -3.33
C ALA A 13 -15.22 8.20 -4.40
N LEU A 14 -14.02 8.63 -4.01
CA LEU A 14 -12.90 8.91 -4.92
C LEU A 14 -12.11 7.64 -5.34
N PHE A 15 -12.40 6.48 -4.72
CA PHE A 15 -11.70 5.20 -4.90
C PHE A 15 -12.32 4.31 -6.01
N GLU A 16 -13.19 4.83 -6.88
CA GLU A 16 -13.86 4.03 -7.93
C GLU A 16 -12.96 3.63 -9.11
N SER A 17 -11.72 4.11 -9.16
CA SER A 17 -10.81 3.98 -10.30
C SER A 17 -9.56 3.16 -9.90
N PRO A 18 -9.01 2.34 -10.82
CA PRO A 18 -8.19 1.11 -10.73
C PRO A 18 -7.97 0.32 -9.42
N GLU A 19 -7.99 0.96 -8.26
CA GLU A 19 -7.79 0.39 -6.93
C GLU A 19 -8.79 -0.74 -6.64
N LYS A 20 -10.07 -0.57 -7.01
CA LYS A 20 -11.10 -1.61 -6.88
C LYS A 20 -10.72 -2.91 -7.59
N TYR A 21 -10.08 -2.82 -8.76
CA TYR A 21 -9.70 -4.00 -9.53
C TYR A 21 -8.56 -4.77 -8.85
N LYS A 22 -7.51 -4.08 -8.40
CA LYS A 22 -6.38 -4.72 -7.69
C LYS A 22 -6.80 -5.29 -6.35
N LEU A 23 -7.68 -4.60 -5.62
CA LEU A 23 -8.32 -5.14 -4.42
C LEU A 23 -9.12 -6.41 -4.72
N SER A 24 -9.89 -6.43 -5.82
CA SER A 24 -10.71 -7.60 -6.19
C SER A 24 -9.90 -8.83 -6.59
N VAL A 25 -8.62 -8.69 -6.95
CA VAL A 25 -7.75 -9.82 -7.32
C VAL A 25 -6.91 -10.30 -6.14
N ILE A 26 -6.31 -9.37 -5.38
CA ILE A 26 -5.38 -9.74 -4.30
C ILE A 26 -6.15 -10.16 -3.03
N GLU A 27 -7.26 -9.49 -2.70
CA GLU A 27 -8.01 -9.77 -1.47
C GLU A 27 -8.56 -11.22 -1.42
N PRO A 28 -9.08 -11.81 -2.51
CA PRO A 28 -9.42 -13.24 -2.54
C PRO A 28 -8.24 -14.16 -2.25
N MET A 29 -7.04 -13.86 -2.77
CA MET A 29 -5.84 -14.67 -2.50
C MET A 29 -5.46 -14.64 -1.01
N LEU A 30 -5.51 -13.46 -0.39
CA LEU A 30 -5.26 -13.31 1.06
C LEU A 30 -6.26 -14.13 1.87
N ARG A 31 -7.54 -14.13 1.48
CA ARG A 31 -8.60 -14.92 2.15
C ARG A 31 -8.43 -16.42 1.92
N GLN A 32 -8.01 -16.83 0.73
CA GLN A 32 -7.78 -18.24 0.40
C GLN A 32 -6.59 -18.83 1.16
N PHE A 33 -5.58 -18.01 1.47
CA PHE A 33 -4.37 -18.45 2.17
C PHE A 33 -4.16 -17.66 3.48
N PRO A 34 -5.02 -17.84 4.49
CA PRO A 34 -5.03 -17.00 5.70
C PRO A 34 -3.74 -17.10 6.53
N GLN A 35 -3.01 -18.21 6.43
CA GLN A 35 -1.75 -18.45 7.14
C GLN A 35 -0.51 -18.01 6.35
N ARG A 36 -0.66 -17.59 5.09
CA ARG A 36 0.46 -17.16 4.27
C ARG A 36 0.73 -15.67 4.47
N ARG A 37 2.02 -15.35 4.40
CA ARG A 37 2.55 -14.00 4.45
C ARG A 37 2.97 -13.58 3.05
N PHE A 38 2.74 -12.33 2.72
CA PHE A 38 2.92 -11.77 1.39
C PHE A 38 3.79 -10.52 1.43
N ILE A 39 4.61 -10.40 0.39
CA ILE A 39 5.30 -9.17 0.02
C ILE A 39 4.61 -8.68 -1.25
N LEU A 40 4.13 -7.44 -1.24
CA LEU A 40 3.49 -6.82 -2.39
C LEU A 40 4.54 -6.01 -3.15
N VAL A 41 4.71 -6.27 -4.44
CA VAL A 41 5.67 -5.57 -5.30
C VAL A 41 4.90 -4.95 -6.47
N GLY A 42 5.04 -3.64 -6.64
CA GLY A 42 4.33 -2.86 -7.66
C GLY A 42 5.19 -1.71 -8.18
N ASP A 43 4.59 -0.85 -9.00
CA ASP A 43 5.25 0.32 -9.59
C ASP A 43 4.57 1.63 -9.21
N SER A 44 5.33 2.73 -9.22
CA SER A 44 4.83 4.05 -8.83
C SER A 44 4.00 4.75 -9.91
N GLY A 45 4.04 4.27 -11.16
CA GLY A 45 3.28 4.80 -12.29
C GLY A 45 1.81 4.41 -12.22
N GLU A 46 1.53 3.27 -11.60
CA GLU A 46 0.18 2.81 -11.29
C GLU A 46 -0.26 3.20 -9.86
N ARG A 47 -1.51 2.85 -9.50
CA ARG A 47 -2.08 3.07 -8.15
C ARG A 47 -1.72 1.97 -7.14
N ASP A 48 -0.54 1.36 -7.27
CA ASP A 48 -0.08 0.32 -6.35
C ASP A 48 0.12 0.80 -4.92
N PRO A 49 0.75 1.97 -4.66
CA PRO A 49 0.89 2.47 -3.29
C PRO A 49 -0.46 2.57 -2.57
N GLU A 50 -1.47 3.08 -3.27
CA GLU A 50 -2.81 3.28 -2.73
C GLU A 50 -3.52 1.95 -2.46
N ALA A 51 -3.52 1.05 -3.44
CA ALA A 51 -4.13 -0.27 -3.30
C ALA A 51 -3.46 -1.11 -2.19
N TYR A 52 -2.13 -1.12 -2.17
CA TYR A 52 -1.37 -1.90 -1.19
C TYR A 52 -1.46 -1.32 0.22
N GLY A 53 -1.53 0.01 0.36
CA GLY A 53 -1.81 0.65 1.65
C GLY A 53 -3.15 0.20 2.24
N VAL A 54 -4.20 0.10 1.42
CA VAL A 54 -5.51 -0.42 1.85
C VAL A 54 -5.39 -1.89 2.30
N LEU A 55 -4.70 -2.72 1.53
CA LEU A 55 -4.53 -4.14 1.87
C LEU A 55 -3.70 -4.35 3.14
N ALA A 56 -2.62 -3.59 3.33
CA ALA A 56 -1.79 -3.68 4.53
C ALA A 56 -2.55 -3.27 5.79
N ARG A 57 -3.44 -2.27 5.69
CA ARG A 57 -4.31 -1.88 6.81
C ARG A 57 -5.38 -2.95 7.11
N LYS A 58 -5.94 -3.59 6.08
CA LYS A 58 -6.95 -4.66 6.25
C LYS A 58 -6.35 -6.00 6.72
N HIS A 59 -5.14 -6.32 6.29
CA HIS A 59 -4.47 -7.60 6.52
C HIS A 59 -3.06 -7.42 7.09
N PRO A 60 -2.89 -6.73 8.23
CA PRO A 60 -1.58 -6.34 8.75
C PRO A 60 -0.66 -7.52 9.09
N GLU A 61 -1.24 -8.66 9.47
CA GLU A 61 -0.50 -9.89 9.77
C GLU A 61 -0.02 -10.63 8.51
N GLN A 62 -0.75 -10.50 7.40
CA GLN A 62 -0.42 -11.17 6.14
C GLN A 62 0.53 -10.33 5.29
N ILE A 63 0.36 -9.00 5.25
CA ILE A 63 1.23 -8.11 4.45
C ILE A 63 2.47 -7.72 5.27
N GLN A 64 3.61 -8.31 4.91
CA GLN A 64 4.88 -8.12 5.62
C GLN A 64 5.68 -6.94 5.07
N ARG A 65 5.66 -6.77 3.74
CA ARG A 65 6.37 -5.70 3.04
C ARG A 65 5.59 -5.20 1.82
N ILE A 66 5.75 -3.93 1.51
CA ILE A 66 5.31 -3.27 0.29
C ILE A 66 6.54 -2.66 -0.40
N LEU A 67 6.82 -3.07 -1.62
CA LEU A 67 7.96 -2.60 -2.40
C LEU A 67 7.43 -1.93 -3.67
N ILE A 68 7.68 -0.65 -3.83
CA ILE A 68 7.21 0.12 -5.00
C ILE A 68 8.43 0.54 -5.82
N ARG A 69 8.47 0.11 -7.08
CA ARG A 69 9.48 0.55 -8.02
C ARG A 69 9.19 1.99 -8.46
N ASN A 70 10.14 2.89 -8.26
CA ASN A 70 10.02 4.28 -8.68
C ASN A 70 10.19 4.39 -10.20
N VAL A 71 9.13 4.75 -10.89
CA VAL A 71 9.11 5.08 -12.33
C VAL A 71 8.61 6.50 -12.59
N THR A 72 8.12 7.20 -11.55
CA THR A 72 7.57 8.56 -11.64
C THR A 72 8.57 9.64 -11.22
N GLY A 73 9.68 9.25 -10.58
CA GLY A 73 10.69 10.18 -10.05
C GLY A 73 10.30 10.80 -8.70
N GLU A 74 9.26 10.28 -8.05
CA GLU A 74 8.82 10.75 -6.73
C GLU A 74 9.56 9.96 -5.63
N GLY A 75 10.14 10.68 -4.67
CA GLY A 75 10.80 10.06 -3.51
C GLY A 75 9.82 9.64 -2.41
N PRO A 76 10.25 8.85 -1.42
CA PRO A 76 9.40 8.34 -0.33
C PRO A 76 8.73 9.43 0.54
N THR A 77 9.27 10.64 0.53
CA THR A 77 8.71 11.80 1.24
C THR A 77 7.58 12.50 0.48
N ALA A 78 7.28 12.06 -0.75
CA ALA A 78 6.20 12.64 -1.56
C ALA A 78 4.84 12.54 -0.84
N PRO A 79 4.01 13.60 -0.86
CA PRO A 79 2.70 13.60 -0.19
C PRO A 79 1.80 12.44 -0.60
N ARG A 80 1.91 11.98 -1.85
CA ARG A 80 1.17 10.83 -2.38
C ARG A 80 1.43 9.56 -1.57
N TYR A 81 2.70 9.20 -1.33
CA TYR A 81 3.04 7.99 -0.59
C TYR A 81 2.71 8.11 0.89
N GLN A 82 2.88 9.29 1.48
CA GLN A 82 2.47 9.55 2.85
C GLN A 82 0.96 9.38 3.05
N ALA A 83 0.15 9.78 2.07
CA ALA A 83 -1.29 9.56 2.10
C ALA A 83 -1.67 8.09 1.84
N ALA A 84 -1.09 7.48 0.80
CA ALA A 84 -1.39 6.11 0.38
C ALA A 84 -1.05 5.08 1.48
N LEU A 85 0.14 5.21 2.06
CA LEU A 85 0.72 4.32 3.07
C LEU A 85 0.55 4.84 4.49
N LYS A 86 -0.37 5.79 4.69
CA LYS A 86 -0.75 6.27 6.02
C LYS A 86 -1.13 5.10 6.91
N ASP A 87 -0.68 5.15 8.17
CA ASP A 87 -0.92 4.14 9.21
C ASP A 87 -0.36 2.75 8.87
N VAL A 88 0.49 2.64 7.83
CA VAL A 88 1.35 1.48 7.59
C VAL A 88 2.73 1.79 8.21
N PRO A 89 3.28 0.91 9.07
CA PRO A 89 4.60 1.13 9.66
C PRO A 89 5.66 1.38 8.60
N ALA A 90 6.53 2.38 8.82
CA ALA A 90 7.51 2.83 7.83
C ALA A 90 8.49 1.72 7.43
N GLU A 91 8.80 0.80 8.34
CA GLU A 91 9.64 -0.37 8.07
C GLU A 91 8.98 -1.42 7.17
N LYS A 92 7.66 -1.35 6.98
CA LYS A 92 6.92 -2.26 6.12
C LYS A 92 6.89 -1.81 4.66
N TRP A 93 7.35 -0.62 4.31
CA TRP A 93 7.31 -0.19 2.92
C TRP A 93 8.58 0.52 2.46
N ARG A 94 8.87 0.41 1.18
CA ARG A 94 10.03 1.04 0.55
C ARG A 94 9.72 1.42 -0.89
N ILE A 95 10.13 2.62 -1.28
CA ILE A 95 10.24 3.02 -2.69
C ILE A 95 11.68 2.74 -3.11
N PHE A 96 11.90 2.07 -4.24
CA PHE A 96 13.23 1.68 -4.71
C PHE A 96 13.40 1.95 -6.21
N GLU A 97 14.62 2.20 -6.67
CA GLU A 97 14.93 2.37 -8.11
C GLU A 97 15.66 1.14 -8.66
N MET A 98 16.66 0.69 -7.92
CA MET A 98 17.52 -0.44 -8.26
C MET A 98 17.11 -1.69 -7.48
N PRO A 99 17.05 -2.88 -8.11
CA PRO A 99 16.66 -4.12 -7.43
C PRO A 99 17.61 -4.53 -6.30
N GLU A 100 18.86 -4.04 -6.30
CA GLU A 100 19.83 -4.21 -5.23
C GLU A 100 19.32 -3.68 -3.88
N GLU A 101 18.52 -2.61 -3.91
CA GLU A 101 18.01 -1.92 -2.72
C GLU A 101 16.98 -2.73 -1.94
N ILE A 102 16.43 -3.81 -2.50
CA ILE A 102 15.39 -4.62 -1.86
C ILE A 102 15.86 -6.04 -1.51
N ARG A 103 17.14 -6.34 -1.66
CA ARG A 103 17.69 -7.69 -1.38
C ARG A 103 17.57 -8.08 0.09
N ASP A 104 17.59 -7.12 1.01
CA ASP A 104 17.36 -7.30 2.44
C ASP A 104 15.86 -7.46 2.77
N ALA A 105 14.98 -6.90 1.94
CA ALA A 105 13.54 -6.85 2.18
C ALA A 105 12.82 -8.18 1.88
N VAL A 106 13.48 -9.12 1.20
CA VAL A 106 12.91 -10.42 0.75
C VAL A 106 13.43 -11.61 1.58
N LYS A 107 14.25 -11.36 2.60
CA LYS A 107 14.77 -12.40 3.52
C LYS A 107 13.77 -12.70 4.64
#